data_AF-A0A7C5N6B7-F1
#
_entry.id   AF-A0A7C5N6B7-F1
#
_cell.length_a   1.000
_cell.length_b   1.000
_cell.length_c   1.000
_cell.angle_alpha   90.00
_cell.angle_beta   90.00
_cell.angle_gamma   90.00
#
_symmetry.space_group_name_H-M   'P 1'
#
loop_
_entity.id
_entity.type
_entity.pdbx_description
1 polymer ?
#
loop_
_entity_poly.entity_id
_entity_poly.type
_entity_poly.pdbx_seq_one_letter_code
_entity_poly.pdbx_strand_id
1 'polypeptide(L)'
;DGGLKGPDDKLIEAVNLSEQAPAIFKEPWLDKRTRLRLQRIAELLEHMPATSSVSVTSPDHVARELFTHRGAGTLVRRGERVLVHERFEDVDQDRLRELVETCFGRALTASYFAERRCHRVYVSENYRATAIVTEEAGMPYLDKFAVTQKAQGEGLGGSVWTRLRADHPRLFWRSRTENAVNGWYFQQSDGSFRSGPWTVFWYGHDGFDAARRCVDAALALPPSLAEPPDGGGA
;
A
#
# COMPACT_ATOMS: atom_id res chain seq x y z
N ASP A 1 -21.05 12.04 15.37
CA ASP A 1 -19.68 11.55 15.14
C ASP A 1 -19.57 11.00 13.73
N GLY A 2 -18.83 11.71 12.88
CA GLY A 2 -18.78 11.48 11.43
C GLY A 2 -17.85 10.35 10.99
N GLY A 3 -17.80 9.23 11.70
CA GLY A 3 -16.97 8.08 11.35
C GLY A 3 -16.61 7.18 12.54
N LEU A 4 -15.80 6.16 12.27
CA LEU A 4 -15.19 5.25 13.25
C LEU A 4 -13.87 5.85 13.72
N LYS A 5 -13.67 5.89 15.05
CA LYS A 5 -12.44 6.39 15.64
C LYS A 5 -11.61 5.24 16.21
N GLY A 6 -10.30 5.33 16.04
CA GLY A 6 -9.33 4.41 16.62
C GLY A 6 -8.95 4.75 18.07
N PRO A 7 -7.94 4.05 18.63
CA PRO A 7 -7.54 4.20 20.03
C PRO A 7 -6.95 5.57 20.38
N ASP A 8 -6.45 6.31 19.39
CA ASP A 8 -5.89 7.66 19.53
C ASP A 8 -6.92 8.77 19.20
N ASP A 9 -8.21 8.43 19.20
CA ASP A 9 -9.34 9.27 18.79
C ASP A 9 -9.23 9.79 17.34
N LYS A 10 -8.30 9.25 16.54
CA LYS A 10 -8.20 9.56 15.11
C LYS A 10 -9.23 8.79 14.30
N LEU A 11 -9.67 9.41 13.23
CA LEU A 11 -10.59 8.81 12.26
C LEU A 11 -9.90 7.62 11.56
N ILE A 12 -10.59 6.49 11.53
CA ILE A 12 -10.25 5.37 10.66
C ILE A 12 -10.89 5.66 9.31
N GLU A 13 -10.11 6.08 8.31
CA GLU A 13 -10.63 6.52 7.02
C GLU A 13 -11.22 5.35 6.19
N ALA A 14 -10.64 4.15 6.32
CA ALA A 14 -11.09 2.97 5.57
C ALA A 14 -10.98 1.68 6.38
N VAL A 15 -11.95 0.78 6.19
CA VAL A 15 -11.98 -0.56 6.78
C VAL A 15 -12.18 -1.60 5.67
N ASN A 16 -11.20 -2.47 5.50
CA ASN A 16 -11.26 -3.68 4.69
C ASN A 16 -11.66 -4.85 5.60
N LEU A 17 -12.91 -5.29 5.52
CA LEU A 17 -13.42 -6.32 6.42
C LEU A 17 -12.70 -7.67 6.25
N SER A 18 -12.39 -8.08 5.03
CA SER A 18 -11.68 -9.34 4.74
C SER A 18 -10.29 -9.41 5.40
N GLU A 19 -9.62 -8.27 5.53
CA GLU A 19 -8.27 -8.19 6.12
C GLU A 19 -8.29 -7.82 7.61
N GLN A 20 -9.10 -6.82 7.98
CA GLN A 20 -8.97 -6.13 9.26
C GLN A 20 -10.03 -6.51 10.29
N ALA A 21 -11.19 -7.06 9.87
CA ALA A 21 -12.27 -7.36 10.80
C ALA A 21 -11.84 -8.31 11.95
N PRO A 22 -11.09 -9.41 11.71
CA PRO A 22 -10.69 -10.32 12.78
C PRO A 22 -9.85 -9.65 13.88
N ALA A 23 -9.05 -8.63 13.53
CA ALA A 23 -8.25 -7.85 14.47
C ALA A 23 -9.10 -6.76 15.14
N ILE A 24 -9.80 -5.94 14.37
CA ILE A 24 -10.63 -4.83 14.86
C ILE A 24 -11.64 -5.31 15.91
N PHE A 25 -12.30 -6.45 15.69
CA PHE A 25 -13.29 -6.95 16.64
C PHE A 25 -12.72 -7.38 18.00
N LYS A 26 -11.41 -7.63 18.09
CA LYS A 26 -10.70 -7.98 19.33
C LYS A 26 -10.19 -6.76 20.11
N GLU A 27 -10.22 -5.59 19.50
CA GLU A 27 -9.69 -4.37 20.10
C GLU A 27 -10.51 -3.90 21.32
N PRO A 28 -9.87 -3.48 22.42
CA PRO A 28 -10.55 -3.04 23.64
C PRO A 28 -11.18 -1.65 23.51
N TRP A 29 -10.68 -0.79 22.61
CA TRP A 29 -11.23 0.54 22.37
C TRP A 29 -12.55 0.52 21.59
N LEU A 30 -12.89 -0.62 20.98
CA LEU A 30 -14.11 -0.77 20.18
C LEU A 30 -15.33 -0.97 21.09
N ASP A 31 -16.08 0.11 21.33
CA ASP A 31 -17.28 0.07 22.18
C ASP A 31 -18.38 -0.86 21.62
N LYS A 32 -19.32 -1.25 22.48
CA LYS A 32 -20.40 -2.20 22.13
C LYS A 32 -21.29 -1.70 20.98
N ARG A 33 -21.58 -0.40 20.91
CA ARG A 33 -22.43 0.19 19.86
C ARG A 33 -21.70 0.18 18.52
N THR A 34 -20.44 0.56 18.52
CA THR A 34 -19.59 0.59 17.33
C THR A 34 -19.33 -0.82 16.80
N ARG A 35 -19.09 -1.79 17.70
CA ARG A 35 -18.99 -3.22 17.35
C ARG A 35 -20.26 -3.73 16.66
N LEU A 36 -21.44 -3.45 17.21
CA LEU A 36 -22.71 -3.88 16.61
C LEU A 36 -22.92 -3.26 15.22
N ARG A 37 -22.60 -1.97 15.05
CA ARG A 37 -22.66 -1.30 13.74
C ARG A 37 -21.77 -1.99 12.71
N LEU A 38 -20.51 -2.26 13.05
CA LEU A 38 -19.58 -2.95 12.16
C LEU A 38 -20.05 -4.36 11.80
N GLN A 39 -20.63 -5.11 12.74
CA GLN A 39 -21.20 -6.43 12.46
C GLN A 39 -22.35 -6.34 11.46
N ARG A 40 -23.28 -5.38 11.63
CA ARG A 40 -24.39 -5.17 10.68
C ARG A 40 -23.90 -4.74 9.30
N ILE A 41 -22.88 -3.89 9.25
CA ILE A 41 -22.25 -3.48 7.98
C ILE A 41 -21.62 -4.69 7.29
N ALA A 42 -20.93 -5.56 8.03
CA ALA A 42 -20.34 -6.77 7.49
C ALA A 42 -21.40 -7.74 6.93
N GLU A 43 -22.46 -8.02 7.70
CA GLU A 43 -23.60 -8.84 7.27
C GLU A 43 -24.25 -8.29 5.99
N LEU A 44 -24.41 -6.97 5.89
CA LEU A 44 -24.96 -6.33 4.70
C LEU A 44 -24.04 -6.52 3.49
N LEU A 45 -22.76 -6.22 3.63
CA LEU A 45 -21.77 -6.30 2.54
C LEU A 45 -21.49 -7.73 2.07
N GLU A 46 -21.73 -8.74 2.91
CA GLU A 46 -21.62 -10.15 2.53
C GLU A 46 -22.55 -10.52 1.36
N HIS A 47 -23.75 -9.93 1.34
CA HIS A 47 -24.80 -10.19 0.35
C HIS A 47 -24.75 -9.21 -0.84
N MET A 48 -23.79 -8.30 -0.89
CA MET A 48 -23.65 -7.31 -1.96
C MET A 48 -22.50 -7.66 -2.93
N PRO A 49 -22.51 -7.09 -4.15
CA PRO A 49 -21.36 -7.16 -5.05
C PRO A 49 -20.07 -6.65 -4.38
N ALA A 50 -18.91 -7.21 -4.76
CA ALA A 50 -17.60 -6.86 -4.17
C ALA A 50 -17.24 -5.36 -4.30
N THR A 51 -17.82 -4.68 -5.27
CA THR A 51 -17.66 -3.23 -5.51
C THR A 51 -18.46 -2.36 -4.55
N SER A 52 -19.33 -2.95 -3.73
CA SER A 52 -20.19 -2.22 -2.80
C SER A 52 -19.40 -1.77 -1.57
N SER A 53 -19.81 -0.63 -1.02
CA SER A 53 -19.22 -0.04 0.16
C SER A 53 -20.30 0.61 1.02
N VAL A 54 -20.08 0.63 2.33
CA VAL A 54 -20.84 1.45 3.26
C VAL A 54 -19.98 2.62 3.68
N SER A 55 -20.51 3.83 3.66
CA SER A 55 -19.83 4.98 4.23
C SER A 55 -20.51 5.44 5.51
N VAL A 56 -19.69 5.70 6.54
CA VAL A 56 -20.10 6.23 7.83
C VAL A 56 -19.52 7.63 7.97
N THR A 57 -20.34 8.65 7.77
CA THR A 57 -19.91 10.06 7.83
C THR A 57 -20.99 10.95 8.48
N SER A 58 -20.68 12.22 8.73
CA SER A 58 -21.68 13.21 9.18
C SER A 58 -22.46 13.78 7.99
N PRO A 59 -23.68 14.28 8.20
CA PRO A 59 -24.49 14.88 7.12
C PRO A 59 -23.75 15.97 6.33
N ASP A 60 -23.00 16.83 7.02
CA ASP A 60 -22.24 17.93 6.43
C ASP A 60 -21.04 17.47 5.57
N HIS A 61 -20.71 16.19 5.63
CA HIS A 61 -19.53 15.61 4.97
C HIS A 61 -19.88 14.58 3.89
N VAL A 62 -21.17 14.28 3.67
CA VAL A 62 -21.63 13.30 2.68
C VAL A 62 -21.07 13.57 1.28
N ALA A 63 -21.12 14.81 0.80
CA ALA A 63 -20.62 15.13 -0.54
C ALA A 63 -19.11 14.89 -0.66
N ARG A 64 -18.33 15.33 0.34
CA ARG A 64 -16.88 15.11 0.35
C ARG A 64 -16.54 13.62 0.42
N GLU A 65 -17.29 12.88 1.22
CA GLU A 65 -17.10 11.44 1.40
C GLU A 65 -17.42 10.63 0.14
N LEU A 66 -18.49 10.97 -0.58
CA LEU A 66 -18.90 10.23 -1.78
C LEU A 66 -18.10 10.58 -3.04
N PHE A 67 -17.54 11.79 -3.13
CA PHE A 67 -16.96 12.30 -4.37
C PHE A 67 -15.46 12.64 -4.29
N THR A 68 -14.78 12.32 -3.19
CA THR A 68 -13.32 12.55 -3.06
C THR A 68 -12.58 11.31 -2.57
N HIS A 69 -11.29 11.21 -2.93
CA HIS A 69 -10.45 10.06 -2.54
C HIS A 69 -10.06 10.04 -1.06
N ARG A 70 -9.96 11.20 -0.39
CA ARG A 70 -9.63 11.27 1.05
C ARG A 70 -10.86 11.20 1.95
N GLY A 71 -12.06 11.36 1.40
CA GLY A 71 -13.30 11.37 2.15
C GLY A 71 -13.30 12.35 3.34
N ALA A 72 -14.26 12.15 4.24
CA ALA A 72 -14.39 12.80 5.53
C ALA A 72 -15.14 11.93 6.56
N GLY A 73 -15.17 10.62 6.34
CA GLY A 73 -15.70 9.63 7.28
C GLY A 73 -14.95 8.31 7.16
N THR A 74 -15.65 7.22 7.47
CA THR A 74 -15.10 5.86 7.36
C THR A 74 -15.77 5.10 6.24
N LEU A 75 -14.98 4.70 5.25
CA LEU A 75 -15.39 3.84 4.16
C LEU A 75 -15.18 2.37 4.55
N VAL A 76 -16.26 1.62 4.74
CA VAL A 76 -16.24 0.19 5.06
C VAL A 76 -16.55 -0.63 3.81
N ARG A 77 -15.71 -1.61 3.50
CA ARG A 77 -15.85 -2.50 2.35
C ARG A 77 -15.63 -3.95 2.77
N ARG A 78 -16.22 -4.88 2.01
CA ARG A 78 -15.82 -6.29 2.13
C ARG A 78 -14.32 -6.43 1.85
N GLY A 79 -13.86 -5.74 0.81
CA GLY A 79 -12.44 -5.64 0.47
C GLY A 79 -11.87 -6.96 -0.03
N GLU A 80 -10.53 -7.02 -0.07
CA GLU A 80 -9.78 -8.19 -0.50
C GLU A 80 -8.78 -8.57 0.58
N ARG A 81 -8.53 -9.87 0.72
CA ARG A 81 -7.43 -10.34 1.56
C ARG A 81 -6.09 -9.97 0.94
N VAL A 82 -5.13 -9.63 1.79
CA VAL A 82 -3.73 -9.47 1.39
C VAL A 82 -3.01 -10.79 1.66
N LEU A 83 -2.65 -11.50 0.60
CA LEU A 83 -1.87 -12.72 0.66
C LEU A 83 -0.39 -12.36 0.81
N VAL A 84 0.33 -13.11 1.66
CA VAL A 84 1.75 -12.90 1.95
C VAL A 84 2.53 -14.15 1.58
N HIS A 85 3.54 -13.98 0.74
CA HIS A 85 4.38 -15.04 0.21
C HIS A 85 5.85 -14.74 0.50
N GLU A 86 6.67 -15.77 0.62
CA GLU A 86 8.12 -15.64 0.89
C GLU A 86 8.93 -15.62 -0.40
N ARG A 87 8.41 -16.25 -1.45
CA ARG A 87 9.13 -16.42 -2.70
C ARG A 87 8.30 -16.04 -3.91
N PHE A 88 8.97 -15.75 -5.02
CA PHE A 88 8.30 -15.47 -6.29
C PHE A 88 7.64 -16.71 -6.90
N GLU A 89 8.06 -17.92 -6.55
CA GLU A 89 7.44 -19.16 -7.06
C GLU A 89 6.11 -19.47 -6.38
N ASP A 90 5.79 -18.80 -5.27
CA ASP A 90 4.54 -18.99 -4.53
C ASP A 90 3.40 -18.11 -5.09
N VAL A 91 3.68 -17.25 -6.08
CA VAL A 91 2.74 -16.32 -6.69
C VAL A 91 2.65 -16.55 -8.20
N ASP A 92 1.53 -16.13 -8.78
CA ASP A 92 1.35 -16.07 -10.23
C ASP A 92 2.18 -14.92 -10.80
N GLN A 93 3.38 -15.25 -11.30
CA GLN A 93 4.35 -14.27 -11.79
C GLN A 93 3.86 -13.51 -13.02
N ASP A 94 3.03 -14.13 -13.86
CA ASP A 94 2.49 -13.51 -15.06
C ASP A 94 1.48 -12.42 -14.68
N ARG A 95 0.54 -12.73 -13.77
CA ARG A 95 -0.41 -11.75 -13.24
C ARG A 95 0.27 -10.66 -12.42
N LEU A 96 1.31 -11.01 -11.65
CA LEU A 96 2.07 -10.03 -10.87
C LEU A 96 2.83 -9.06 -11.79
N ARG A 97 3.44 -9.58 -12.86
CA ARG A 97 4.08 -8.78 -13.91
C ARG A 97 3.07 -7.85 -14.56
N GLU A 98 1.94 -8.38 -15.03
CA GLU A 98 0.88 -7.58 -15.65
C GLU A 98 0.40 -6.44 -14.75
N LEU A 99 0.17 -6.72 -13.45
CA LEU A 99 -0.19 -5.71 -12.46
C LEU A 99 0.86 -4.62 -12.35
N VAL A 100 2.13 -4.99 -12.19
CA VAL A 100 3.24 -4.05 -12.05
C VAL A 100 3.37 -3.20 -13.32
N GLU A 101 3.42 -3.82 -14.48
CA GLU A 101 3.58 -3.14 -15.77
C GLU A 101 2.42 -2.17 -16.05
N THR A 102 1.18 -2.58 -15.74
CA THR A 102 0.00 -1.73 -15.85
C THR A 102 0.07 -0.52 -14.91
N CYS A 103 0.47 -0.72 -13.65
CA CYS A 103 0.54 0.37 -12.67
C CYS A 103 1.65 1.39 -12.98
N PHE A 104 2.79 0.92 -13.50
CA PHE A 104 3.93 1.78 -13.81
C PHE A 104 3.94 2.29 -15.26
N GLY A 105 3.10 1.73 -16.14
CA GLY A 105 3.06 2.05 -17.57
C GLY A 105 4.34 1.66 -18.32
N ARG A 106 5.13 0.74 -17.77
CA ARG A 106 6.47 0.36 -18.25
C ARG A 106 6.70 -1.13 -18.08
N ALA A 107 7.34 -1.76 -19.05
CA ALA A 107 7.68 -3.17 -18.98
C ALA A 107 8.67 -3.46 -17.84
N LEU A 108 8.45 -4.54 -17.11
CA LEU A 108 9.35 -5.07 -16.09
C LEU A 108 10.45 -5.87 -16.79
N THR A 109 11.68 -5.84 -16.29
CA THR A 109 12.76 -6.62 -16.92
C THR A 109 12.39 -8.11 -17.00
N ALA A 110 12.73 -8.77 -18.11
CA ALA A 110 12.35 -10.17 -18.33
C ALA A 110 12.89 -11.09 -17.21
N SER A 111 14.12 -10.83 -16.75
CA SER A 111 14.81 -11.57 -15.71
C SER A 111 14.46 -11.15 -14.27
N TYR A 112 13.52 -10.23 -14.07
CA TYR A 112 13.23 -9.64 -12.76
C TYR A 112 13.04 -10.68 -11.64
N PHE A 113 12.16 -11.66 -11.83
CA PHE A 113 11.87 -12.69 -10.82
C PHE A 113 13.02 -13.68 -10.61
N ALA A 114 13.92 -13.81 -11.59
CA ALA A 114 15.06 -14.72 -11.53
C ALA A 114 16.28 -14.08 -10.85
N GLU A 115 16.49 -12.77 -11.02
CA GLU A 115 17.66 -12.07 -10.51
C GLU A 115 17.46 -11.46 -9.12
N ARG A 116 16.23 -11.04 -8.80
CA ARG A 116 15.95 -10.35 -7.54
C ARG A 116 15.83 -11.34 -6.38
N ARG A 117 16.48 -11.01 -5.27
CA ARG A 117 16.38 -11.78 -4.02
C ARG A 117 15.07 -11.44 -3.32
N CYS A 118 14.02 -12.21 -3.62
CA CYS A 118 12.72 -12.07 -2.96
C CYS A 118 12.87 -12.20 -1.45
N HIS A 119 12.25 -11.28 -0.71
CA HIS A 119 12.16 -11.34 0.74
C HIS A 119 10.70 -11.58 1.18
N ARG A 120 9.77 -10.79 0.65
CA ARG A 120 8.32 -10.95 0.83
C ARG A 120 7.57 -10.42 -0.37
N VAL A 121 6.44 -11.06 -0.71
CA VAL A 121 5.46 -10.53 -1.66
C VAL A 121 4.12 -10.41 -0.95
N TYR A 122 3.60 -9.19 -0.92
CA TYR A 122 2.22 -8.88 -0.52
C TYR A 122 1.42 -8.71 -1.80
N VAL A 123 0.34 -9.46 -1.95
CA VAL A 123 -0.53 -9.37 -3.13
C VAL A 123 -1.98 -9.51 -2.72
N SER A 124 -2.83 -8.60 -3.20
CA SER A 124 -4.28 -8.74 -3.01
C SER A 124 -4.77 -9.99 -3.76
N GLU A 125 -5.76 -10.71 -3.22
CA GLU A 125 -6.23 -11.97 -3.83
C GLU A 125 -6.65 -11.86 -5.31
N ASN A 126 -7.06 -10.67 -5.79
CA ASN A 126 -7.39 -10.44 -7.20
C ASN A 126 -6.29 -9.71 -8.01
N TYR A 127 -5.06 -9.61 -7.50
CA TYR A 127 -3.92 -8.96 -8.19
C TYR A 127 -4.23 -7.52 -8.62
N ARG A 128 -4.80 -6.72 -7.72
CA ARG A 128 -5.09 -5.28 -7.93
C ARG A 128 -4.18 -4.36 -7.13
N ALA A 129 -3.47 -4.91 -6.15
CA ALA A 129 -2.43 -4.23 -5.37
C ALA A 129 -1.32 -5.22 -4.98
N THR A 130 -0.07 -4.74 -4.97
CA THR A 130 1.08 -5.51 -4.49
C THR A 130 2.14 -4.62 -3.85
N ALA A 131 2.83 -5.19 -2.87
CA ALA A 131 4.14 -4.73 -2.41
C ALA A 131 5.15 -5.88 -2.55
N ILE A 132 6.24 -5.65 -3.28
CA ILE A 132 7.35 -6.59 -3.40
C ILE A 132 8.52 -6.06 -2.59
N VAL A 133 8.96 -6.85 -1.62
CA VAL A 133 10.12 -6.57 -0.78
C VAL A 133 11.25 -7.50 -1.20
N THR A 134 12.40 -6.93 -1.51
CA THR A 134 13.66 -7.66 -1.72
C THR A 134 14.61 -7.42 -0.55
N GLU A 135 15.69 -8.19 -0.50
CA GLU A 135 16.78 -7.96 0.44
C GLU A 135 17.96 -7.27 -0.26
N GLU A 136 18.27 -6.04 0.15
CA GLU A 136 19.35 -5.23 -0.43
C GLU A 136 20.29 -4.75 0.68
N ALA A 137 21.58 -5.03 0.54
CA ALA A 137 22.59 -4.80 1.59
C ALA A 137 22.20 -5.38 2.96
N GLY A 138 21.51 -6.53 2.99
CA GLY A 138 21.03 -7.20 4.20
C GLY A 138 19.86 -6.51 4.90
N MET A 139 19.17 -5.59 4.22
CA MET A 139 18.03 -4.85 4.74
C MET A 139 16.80 -5.02 3.84
N PRO A 140 15.58 -5.06 4.40
CA PRO A 140 14.35 -5.06 3.61
C PRO A 140 14.24 -3.79 2.76
N TYR A 141 14.05 -3.97 1.46
CA TYR A 141 13.89 -2.91 0.48
C TYR A 141 12.57 -3.08 -0.26
N LEU A 142 11.73 -2.05 -0.26
CA LEU A 142 10.50 -2.07 -1.05
C LEU A 142 10.83 -1.74 -2.51
N ASP A 143 10.83 -2.79 -3.33
CA ASP A 143 11.23 -2.71 -4.72
C ASP A 143 10.06 -2.36 -5.65
N LYS A 144 8.85 -2.88 -5.37
CA LYS A 144 7.62 -2.49 -6.07
C LYS A 144 6.51 -2.22 -5.10
N PHE A 145 5.81 -1.12 -5.35
CA PHE A 145 4.52 -0.84 -4.75
C PHE A 145 3.57 -0.41 -5.87
N ALA A 146 2.68 -1.32 -6.26
CA ALA A 146 1.82 -1.15 -7.43
C ALA A 146 0.37 -1.33 -6.99
N VAL A 147 -0.45 -0.31 -7.24
CA VAL A 147 -1.87 -0.31 -6.89
C VAL A 147 -2.63 0.26 -8.06
N THR A 148 -3.55 -0.51 -8.63
CA THR A 148 -4.37 -0.06 -9.76
C THR A 148 -5.16 1.20 -9.37
N GLN A 149 -5.41 2.10 -10.33
CA GLN A 149 -6.14 3.35 -10.07
C GLN A 149 -7.50 3.11 -9.40
N LYS A 150 -8.21 2.06 -9.83
CA LYS A 150 -9.47 1.65 -9.20
C LYS A 150 -9.24 1.31 -7.72
N ALA A 151 -8.26 0.45 -7.41
CA ALA A 151 -7.97 -0.02 -6.06
C ALA A 151 -7.45 1.06 -5.09
N GLN A 152 -6.84 2.15 -5.59
CA GLN A 152 -6.38 3.27 -4.77
C GLN A 152 -7.54 3.93 -4.01
N GLY A 153 -8.66 4.19 -4.70
CA GLY A 153 -9.88 4.74 -4.08
C GLY A 153 -10.66 3.76 -3.22
N GLU A 154 -10.26 2.48 -3.19
CA GLU A 154 -10.91 1.45 -2.37
C GLU A 154 -10.18 1.20 -1.05
N GLY A 155 -9.06 1.88 -0.81
CA GLY A 155 -8.23 1.71 0.38
C GLY A 155 -7.32 0.46 0.35
N LEU A 156 -7.30 -0.30 -0.75
CA LEU A 156 -6.55 -1.55 -0.85
C LEU A 156 -5.03 -1.31 -0.75
N GLY A 157 -4.52 -0.22 -1.36
CA GLY A 157 -3.12 0.18 -1.20
C GLY A 157 -2.76 0.46 0.26
N GLY A 158 -3.67 1.09 1.00
CA GLY A 158 -3.53 1.30 2.44
C GLY A 158 -3.48 -0.02 3.22
N SER A 159 -4.37 -0.98 2.90
CA SER A 159 -4.35 -2.31 3.53
C SER A 159 -3.01 -3.04 3.31
N VAL A 160 -2.50 -3.04 2.07
CA VAL A 160 -1.19 -3.64 1.76
C VAL A 160 -0.07 -2.93 2.52
N TRP A 161 -0.07 -1.59 2.56
CA TRP A 161 0.93 -0.80 3.27
C TRP A 161 0.92 -1.04 4.78
N THR A 162 -0.26 -1.09 5.40
CA THR A 162 -0.40 -1.38 6.83
C THR A 162 0.19 -2.75 7.17
N ARG A 163 -0.07 -3.76 6.34
CA ARG A 163 0.50 -5.10 6.53
C ARG A 163 2.02 -5.10 6.37
N LEU A 164 2.52 -4.51 5.29
CA LEU A 164 3.95 -4.34 5.01
C LEU A 164 4.68 -3.69 6.20
N ARG A 165 4.13 -2.61 6.75
CA ARG A 165 4.74 -1.86 7.86
C ARG A 165 4.72 -2.63 9.19
N ALA A 166 3.70 -3.45 9.42
CA ALA A 166 3.63 -4.32 10.59
C ALA A 166 4.70 -5.41 10.56
N ASP A 167 4.94 -6.00 9.39
CA ASP A 167 5.93 -7.07 9.19
C ASP A 167 7.38 -6.52 9.09
N HIS A 168 7.54 -5.30 8.58
CA HIS A 168 8.84 -4.63 8.41
C HIS A 168 8.91 -3.33 9.19
N PRO A 169 9.35 -3.35 10.47
CA PRO A 169 9.49 -2.14 11.29
C PRO A 169 10.59 -1.19 10.79
N ARG A 170 11.46 -1.66 9.90
CA ARG A 170 12.48 -0.86 9.20
C ARG A 170 12.41 -1.21 7.72
N LEU A 171 12.37 -0.19 6.88
CA LEU A 171 12.24 -0.35 5.43
C LEU A 171 12.81 0.89 4.76
N PHE A 172 13.38 0.69 3.57
CA PHE A 172 13.77 1.76 2.68
C PHE A 172 13.33 1.45 1.26
N TRP A 173 13.18 2.50 0.45
CA TRP A 173 12.79 2.39 -0.95
C TRP A 173 13.27 3.59 -1.73
N ARG A 174 13.18 3.53 -3.05
CA ARG A 174 13.35 4.69 -3.90
C ARG A 174 12.17 4.86 -4.84
N SER A 175 11.99 6.09 -5.27
CA SER A 175 10.99 6.46 -6.26
C SER A 175 11.60 7.46 -7.22
N ARG A 176 11.10 7.51 -8.46
CA ARG A 176 11.46 8.59 -9.39
C ARG A 176 11.00 9.90 -8.77
N THR A 177 11.80 10.96 -8.87
CA THR A 177 11.44 12.18 -8.14
C THR A 177 10.15 12.84 -8.65
N GLU A 178 9.81 12.62 -9.92
CA GLU A 178 8.57 13.10 -10.56
C GLU A 178 7.35 12.23 -10.25
N ASN A 179 7.50 11.12 -9.52
CA ASN A 179 6.39 10.24 -9.20
C ASN A 179 5.33 10.96 -8.35
N ALA A 180 4.09 10.99 -8.85
CA ALA A 180 2.94 11.62 -8.19
C ALA A 180 2.67 11.07 -6.77
N VAL A 181 3.07 9.83 -6.49
CA VAL A 181 2.91 9.19 -5.17
C VAL A 181 3.89 9.73 -4.12
N ASN A 182 4.93 10.46 -4.51
CA ASN A 182 5.96 10.93 -3.57
C ASN A 182 5.38 11.78 -2.42
N GLY A 183 4.34 12.56 -2.66
CA GLY A 183 3.65 13.32 -1.60
C GLY A 183 3.10 12.43 -0.49
N TRP A 184 2.68 11.21 -0.81
CA TRP A 184 2.29 10.20 0.17
C TRP A 184 3.50 9.53 0.81
N TYR A 185 4.54 9.18 0.05
CA TYR A 185 5.77 8.61 0.62
C TYR A 185 6.44 9.52 1.66
N PHE A 186 6.46 10.85 1.43
CA PHE A 186 6.94 11.81 2.43
C PHE A 186 6.18 11.74 3.76
N GLN A 187 4.88 11.44 3.73
CA GLN A 187 4.07 11.28 4.94
C GLN A 187 4.31 9.94 5.64
N GLN A 188 4.81 8.94 4.91
CA GLN A 188 5.04 7.60 5.44
C GLN A 188 6.48 7.37 5.94
N SER A 189 7.43 8.21 5.51
CA SER A 189 8.86 8.10 5.83
C SER A 189 9.27 8.89 7.07
N ASP A 190 10.31 8.43 7.75
CA ASP A 190 11.01 9.22 8.79
C ASP A 190 12.09 10.12 8.18
N GLY A 191 12.57 9.78 6.98
CA GLY A 191 13.55 10.59 6.25
C GLY A 191 13.57 10.31 4.76
N SER A 192 14.15 11.25 4.01
CA SER A 192 14.33 11.13 2.56
C SER A 192 15.62 11.81 2.09
N PHE A 193 16.14 11.36 0.94
CA PHE A 193 17.31 11.94 0.28
C PHE A 193 17.10 11.95 -1.23
N ARG A 194 17.30 13.11 -1.86
CA ARG A 194 17.16 13.27 -3.31
C ARG A 194 18.54 13.27 -3.96
N SER A 195 18.70 12.44 -4.99
CA SER A 195 19.91 12.39 -5.81
C SER A 195 19.56 12.13 -7.27
N GLY A 196 19.84 13.11 -8.14
CA GLY A 196 19.51 13.04 -9.55
C GLY A 196 18.02 12.74 -9.79
N PRO A 197 17.68 11.66 -10.52
CA PRO A 197 16.29 11.31 -10.84
C PRO A 197 15.60 10.50 -9.74
N TRP A 198 16.28 10.23 -8.61
CA TRP A 198 15.78 9.38 -7.55
C TRP A 198 15.56 10.16 -6.26
N THR A 199 14.48 9.83 -5.56
CA THR A 199 14.28 10.14 -4.15
C THR A 199 14.27 8.84 -3.37
N VAL A 200 15.19 8.69 -2.42
CA VAL A 200 15.25 7.58 -1.48
C VAL A 200 14.49 7.96 -0.22
N PHE A 201 13.72 7.03 0.32
CA PHE A 201 12.94 7.18 1.54
C PHE A 201 13.25 6.03 2.49
N TRP A 202 13.12 6.26 3.79
CA TRP A 202 13.26 5.21 4.81
C TRP A 202 12.40 5.51 6.04
N TYR A 203 12.15 4.47 6.84
CA TYR A 203 11.63 4.59 8.20
C TYR A 203 12.25 3.51 9.11
N GLY A 204 12.21 3.74 10.42
CA GLY A 204 12.68 2.79 11.45
C GLY A 204 14.19 2.59 11.50
N HIS A 205 14.96 3.47 10.84
CA HIS A 205 16.42 3.43 10.84
C HIS A 205 16.97 4.61 11.66
N ASP A 206 17.63 4.30 12.78
CA ASP A 206 18.19 5.29 13.68
C ASP A 206 19.62 5.70 13.29
N GLY A 207 19.85 7.01 13.24
CA GLY A 207 21.16 7.60 13.04
C GLY A 207 21.59 7.76 11.58
N PHE A 208 22.51 8.70 11.36
CA PHE A 208 22.98 9.08 10.02
C PHE A 208 23.63 7.94 9.25
N ASP A 209 24.37 7.06 9.92
CA ASP A 209 25.03 5.93 9.24
C ASP A 209 24.04 4.90 8.70
N ALA A 210 22.95 4.64 9.42
CA ALA A 210 21.90 3.74 8.94
C ALA A 210 21.18 4.33 7.73
N ALA A 211 20.84 5.63 7.79
CA ALA A 211 20.24 6.35 6.67
C ALA A 211 21.16 6.37 5.44
N ARG A 212 22.46 6.65 5.63
CA ARG A 212 23.47 6.64 4.56
C ARG A 212 23.55 5.27 3.86
N ARG A 213 23.58 4.16 4.63
CA ARG A 213 23.56 2.82 4.04
C ARG A 213 22.32 2.56 3.18
N CYS A 214 21.15 3.03 3.61
CA CYS A 214 19.91 2.90 2.81
C CYS A 214 20.02 3.69 1.50
N VAL A 215 20.54 4.92 1.56
CA VAL A 215 20.75 5.77 0.38
C VAL A 215 21.74 5.13 -0.59
N ASP A 216 22.91 4.71 -0.11
CA ASP A 216 23.94 4.12 -0.94
C ASP A 216 23.44 2.83 -1.61
N ALA A 217 22.78 1.95 -0.84
CA ALA A 217 22.19 0.72 -1.36
C ALA A 217 21.12 1.01 -2.43
N ALA A 218 20.17 1.92 -2.15
CA ALA A 218 19.09 2.23 -3.07
C ALA A 218 19.58 2.89 -4.37
N LEU A 219 20.60 3.77 -4.30
CA LEU A 219 21.15 4.44 -5.48
C LEU A 219 22.00 3.51 -6.35
N ALA A 220 22.63 2.49 -5.77
CA ALA A 220 23.42 1.50 -6.51
C ALA A 220 22.56 0.52 -7.35
N LEU A 221 21.27 0.37 -7.05
CA LEU A 221 20.41 -0.58 -7.75
C LEU A 221 20.17 -0.17 -9.22
N PRO A 222 20.29 -1.09 -10.19
CA PRO A 222 19.90 -0.79 -11.57
C PRO A 222 18.38 -0.60 -11.66
N PRO A 223 17.87 0.19 -12.61
CA PRO A 223 16.45 0.24 -12.92
C PRO A 223 15.92 -1.16 -13.25
N SER A 224 14.76 -1.51 -12.72
CA SER A 224 14.09 -2.79 -13.00
C SER A 224 12.88 -2.65 -13.94
N LEU A 225 12.61 -1.43 -14.42
CA LEU A 225 11.57 -1.12 -15.40
C LEU A 225 12.27 -0.54 -16.63
N ALA A 226 11.89 -0.99 -17.83
CA ALA A 226 12.41 -0.49 -19.10
C ALA A 226 12.28 1.03 -19.18
N GLU A 227 13.23 1.76 -19.76
CA GLU A 227 13.16 3.23 -19.90
C GLU A 227 11.86 3.66 -20.59
N PRO A 228 11.33 4.87 -20.29
CA PRO A 228 10.25 5.41 -21.11
C PRO A 228 10.68 5.35 -22.57
N PRO A 229 9.81 5.00 -23.52
CA PRO A 229 10.17 5.15 -24.94
C PRO A 229 10.62 6.60 -25.12
N ASP A 230 11.77 6.81 -25.76
CA ASP A 230 12.34 8.14 -25.98
C ASP A 230 11.23 9.06 -26.46
N GLY A 231 10.89 10.05 -25.63
CA GLY A 231 9.99 11.11 -26.00
C GLY A 231 10.67 11.87 -27.12
N GLY A 232 10.36 11.53 -28.37
CA GLY A 232 10.66 12.37 -29.51
C GLY A 232 10.19 13.78 -29.17
N GLY A 233 11.15 14.68 -29.00
CA GLY A 233 10.88 16.08 -28.73
C GLY A 233 9.91 16.61 -29.78
N ALA A 234 8.84 17.22 -29.30
CA ALA A 234 8.10 18.24 -30.05
C ALA A 234 8.50 19.60 -29.47
#